data_AF-A0A8X7BX36-F1
#
_entry.id   AF-A0A8X7BX36-F1
#
_cell.length_a   1.000
_cell.length_b   1.000
_cell.length_c   1.000
_cell.angle_alpha   90.00
_cell.angle_beta   90.00
_cell.angle_gamma   90.00
#
_symmetry.space_group_name_H-M   'P 1'
#
loop_
_entity.id
_entity.type
_entity.pdbx_description
1 polymer ?
#
loop_
_entity_poly.entity_id
_entity_poly.type
_entity_poly.pdbx_seq_one_letter_code
_entity_poly.pdbx_strand_id
1 'polypeptide(L)'
;MMLRLYPEKGKGFVGLYAVLTKGAYDDELRWPFNHAYRLEVIPPGGRPTIQRTTHPGRGCPDIAFQKPDRELSEWSCGEGHMVWRTALF
;
A
#
# COMPACT_ATOMS: atom_id res chain seq x y z
N MET A 1 0.51 6.60 8.33
CA MET A 1 0.37 5.63 7.23
C MET A 1 -0.73 4.65 7.59
N MET A 2 -1.56 4.28 6.63
CA MET A 2 -2.65 3.32 6.75
C MET A 2 -2.51 2.26 5.65
N LEU A 3 -2.97 1.04 5.94
CA LEU A 3 -3.10 -0.04 4.96
C LEU A 3 -4.53 -0.08 4.43
N ARG A 4 -4.69 -0.09 3.10
CA ARG A 4 -5.99 -0.21 2.44
C ARG A 4 -6.04 -1.52 1.66
N LEU A 5 -7.01 -2.37 2.01
CA LEU A 5 -7.32 -3.60 1.28
C LEU A 5 -8.46 -3.33 0.30
N TYR A 6 -8.32 -3.82 -0.94
CA TYR A 6 -9.39 -3.83 -1.93
C TYR A 6 -9.70 -5.27 -2.36
N PRO A 7 -10.76 -5.90 -1.80
CA PRO A 7 -11.14 -7.26 -2.15
C PRO A 7 -11.70 -7.42 -3.58
N GLU A 8 -12.09 -6.32 -4.22
CA GLU A 8 -12.93 -6.33 -5.43
C GLU A 8 -12.38 -5.53 -6.61
N LYS A 9 -11.14 -5.01 -6.53
CA LYS A 9 -10.60 -4.15 -7.60
C LYS A 9 -10.30 -4.90 -8.90
N GLY A 10 -10.21 -6.24 -8.87
CA GLY A 10 -9.95 -7.10 -10.03
C GLY A 10 -10.58 -8.49 -9.88
N LYS A 11 -10.78 -9.21 -11.00
CA LYS A 11 -11.39 -10.55 -10.99
C LYS A 11 -10.51 -11.54 -10.23
N GLY A 12 -10.93 -11.92 -9.02
CA GLY A 12 -10.33 -13.02 -8.26
C GLY A 12 -9.12 -12.66 -7.40
N PHE A 13 -8.69 -11.41 -7.34
CA PHE A 13 -7.58 -10.97 -6.49
C PHE A 13 -8.02 -9.98 -5.42
N VAL A 14 -7.32 -10.01 -4.29
CA VAL A 14 -7.34 -8.95 -3.28
C VAL A 14 -6.10 -8.08 -3.49
N GLY A 15 -6.33 -6.78 -3.64
CA GLY A 15 -5.27 -5.79 -3.75
C GLY A 15 -4.88 -5.20 -2.40
N LEU A 16 -3.61 -4.87 -2.24
CA LEU A 16 -3.03 -4.31 -1.02
C LEU A 16 -2.31 -3.01 -1.34
N TYR A 17 -2.65 -1.95 -0.61
CA TYR A 17 -2.15 -0.60 -0.88
C TYR A 17 -1.77 0.13 0.41
N ALA A 18 -0.67 0.87 0.37
CA ALA A 18 -0.31 1.83 1.39
C ALA A 18 -0.91 3.20 1.08
N VAL A 19 -1.34 3.88 2.13
CA VAL A 19 -1.88 5.23 2.10
C VAL A 19 -1.09 6.09 3.09
N LEU A 20 -0.49 7.17 2.63
CA LEU A 20 0.09 8.17 3.53
C LEU A 20 -1.04 9.03 4.10
N THR A 21 -1.06 9.18 5.42
CA THR A 21 -2.09 9.88 6.17
C THR A 21 -1.44 11.00 6.95
N LYS A 22 -2.18 12.09 7.20
CA LYS A 22 -1.66 13.20 8.00
C LYS A 22 -1.17 12.71 9.36
N GLY A 23 0.06 13.07 9.69
CA GLY A 23 0.73 12.76 10.94
C GLY A 23 1.01 14.02 11.76
N ALA A 24 1.21 13.85 13.07
CA ALA A 24 1.55 14.95 13.98
C ALA A 24 2.91 15.59 13.68
N TYR A 25 3.78 14.88 12.96
CA TYR A 25 5.16 15.28 12.68
C TYR A 25 5.42 15.54 11.19
N ASP A 26 4.38 15.70 10.37
CA ASP A 26 4.56 15.84 8.91
C ASP A 26 5.34 17.10 8.49
N ASP A 27 5.44 18.10 9.37
CA ASP A 27 6.27 19.30 9.17
C ASP A 27 7.78 19.03 9.38
N GLU A 28 8.13 17.99 10.14
CA GLU A 28 9.51 17.59 10.41
C GLU A 28 10.02 16.51 9.43
N LEU A 29 9.10 15.86 8.72
CA LEU A 29 9.41 14.83 7.74
C LEU A 29 9.74 15.41 6.36
N ARG A 30 10.57 14.69 5.60
CA ARG A 30 10.90 15.04 4.21
C ARG A 30 9.78 14.57 3.28
N TRP A 31 9.44 15.44 2.33
CA TRP A 31 8.45 15.20 1.29
C TRP A 31 9.04 15.51 -0.11
N PRO A 32 8.60 14.81 -1.17
CA PRO A 32 7.72 13.65 -1.15
C PRO A 32 8.36 12.44 -0.46
N PHE A 33 7.53 11.52 0.03
CA PHE A 33 7.98 10.28 0.66
C PHE A 33 8.81 9.47 -0.35
N ASN A 34 10.08 9.22 -0.02
CA ASN A 34 11.07 8.67 -0.94
C ASN A 34 11.63 7.30 -0.50
N HIS A 35 11.03 6.67 0.51
CA HIS A 35 11.46 5.38 1.00
C HIS A 35 10.71 4.24 0.30
N ALA A 36 11.44 3.18 -0.04
CA ALA A 36 10.82 1.94 -0.48
C ALA A 36 10.12 1.28 0.72
N TYR A 37 8.97 0.66 0.47
CA TYR A 37 8.25 -0.12 1.47
C TYR A 37 7.83 -1.46 0.89
N ARG A 38 7.59 -2.41 1.78
CA ARG A 38 7.19 -3.75 1.42
C ARG A 38 5.80 -4.05 1.98
N LEU A 39 4.94 -4.53 1.10
CA LEU A 39 3.63 -5.06 1.43
C LEU A 39 3.74 -6.58 1.48
N GLU A 40 3.27 -7.19 2.56
CA GLU A 40 3.36 -8.63 2.80
C GLU A 40 1.99 -9.18 3.22
N VAL A 41 1.63 -10.34 2.68
CA VAL A 41 0.52 -11.16 3.15
C VAL A 41 1.13 -12.38 3.83
N ILE A 42 0.85 -12.51 5.13
CA ILE A 42 1.37 -13.59 5.98
C ILE A 42 0.29 -14.67 6.09
N PRO A 43 0.39 -15.78 5.33
CA PRO A 43 -0.58 -16.86 5.43
C PRO A 43 -0.38 -17.70 6.69
N PRO A 44 -1.44 -18.33 7.22
CA PRO A 44 -1.31 -19.27 8.33
C PRO A 44 -0.61 -20.57 7.88
N GLY A 45 -0.02 -21.29 8.85
CA GLY A 45 0.41 -22.67 8.66
C GLY A 45 1.67 -22.90 7.81
N GLY A 46 2.65 -21.99 7.87
CA GLY A 46 3.97 -22.18 7.24
C GLY A 46 4.00 -22.04 5.72
N ARG A 47 2.91 -21.55 5.11
CA ARG A 47 2.87 -21.21 3.68
C ARG A 47 3.84 -20.04 3.39
N PRO A 48 4.40 -19.94 2.16
CA PRO A 48 5.28 -18.83 1.81
C PRO A 48 4.57 -17.46 1.89
N THR A 49 5.23 -16.48 2.50
CA THR A 49 4.76 -15.09 2.51
C THR A 49 4.72 -14.53 1.09
N ILE A 50 3.59 -13.92 0.73
CA ILE A 50 3.46 -13.22 -0.54
C ILE A 50 3.86 -11.77 -0.30
N GLN A 51 4.87 -11.30 -1.02
CA GLN A 51 5.46 -9.98 -0.79
C GLN A 51 5.66 -9.19 -2.08
N ARG A 52 5.47 -7.87 -1.99
CA ARG A 52 5.72 -6.91 -3.05
C ARG A 52 6.42 -5.68 -2.48
N THR A 53 7.52 -5.29 -3.11
CA THR A 53 8.24 -4.07 -2.75
C THR A 53 7.81 -2.97 -3.71
N THR A 54 7.48 -1.82 -3.15
CA THR A 54 7.04 -0.66 -3.89
C THR A 54 8.05 0.47 -3.71
N HIS A 55 8.39 1.12 -4.81
CA HIS A 55 9.33 2.23 -4.85
C HIS A 55 8.60 3.50 -5.27
N PRO A 56 8.72 4.61 -4.51
CA PRO A 56 8.24 5.91 -4.96
C PRO A 56 8.78 6.27 -6.35
N GLY A 57 7.91 6.80 -7.21
CA GLY A 57 8.24 7.16 -8.60
C GLY A 57 8.27 5.98 -9.60
N ARG A 58 7.89 4.75 -9.21
CA ARG A 58 7.74 3.61 -10.14
C ARG A 58 6.38 2.95 -10.02
N GLY A 59 5.56 3.06 -11.07
CA GLY A 59 4.27 2.36 -11.21
C GLY A 59 3.11 2.94 -10.39
N CYS A 60 3.37 3.88 -9.49
CA CYS A 60 2.37 4.60 -8.73
C CYS A 60 2.36 6.09 -9.07
N PRO A 61 1.22 6.77 -8.93
CA PRO A 61 1.14 8.19 -9.20
C PRO A 61 1.89 8.98 -8.11
N ASP A 62 2.65 10.01 -8.50
CA ASP A 62 3.49 10.78 -7.58
C ASP A 62 2.70 11.41 -6.42
N ILE A 63 1.43 11.75 -6.68
CA ILE A 63 0.51 12.29 -5.67
C ILE A 63 0.29 11.35 -4.48
N ALA A 64 0.47 10.03 -4.65
CA ALA A 64 0.36 9.06 -3.55
C ALA A 64 1.51 9.17 -2.53
N PHE A 65 2.57 9.92 -2.87
CA PHE A 65 3.75 10.12 -2.03
C PHE A 65 3.93 11.56 -1.55
N GLN A 66 3.03 12.47 -1.96
CA GLN A 66 3.06 13.85 -1.50
C GLN A 66 2.59 13.96 -0.05
N LYS A 67 2.91 15.09 0.59
CA LYS A 67 2.49 15.40 1.95
C LYS A 67 0.96 15.37 2.04
N PRO A 68 0.36 14.55 2.93
CA PRO A 68 -1.08 14.54 3.13
C PRO A 68 -1.57 15.88 3.69
N ASP A 69 -2.54 16.48 3.01
CA ASP A 69 -3.25 17.68 3.46
C ASP A 69 -4.51 17.33 4.26
N ARG A 70 -5.04 16.12 4.08
CA ARG A 70 -6.25 15.58 4.71
C ARG A 70 -5.95 14.38 5.59
N GLU A 71 -6.83 14.11 6.56
CA GLU A 71 -6.74 12.91 7.41
C GLU A 71 -6.86 11.61 6.60
N LEU A 72 -7.73 11.60 5.59
CA LEU A 72 -7.91 10.49 4.67
C LEU A 72 -7.41 10.86 3.28
N SER A 73 -6.27 10.31 2.89
CA SER A 73 -5.79 10.44 1.51
C SER A 73 -6.61 9.58 0.56
N GLU A 74 -7.04 10.19 -0.54
CA GLU A 74 -7.74 9.50 -1.63
C GLU A 74 -6.77 8.59 -2.40
N TRP A 75 -5.52 9.03 -2.52
CA TRP A 75 -4.46 8.36 -3.26
C TRP A 75 -3.78 7.27 -2.44
N SER A 76 -3.45 6.17 -3.12
CA SER A 76 -2.83 5.00 -2.54
C SER A 76 -1.89 4.37 -3.56
N CYS A 77 -0.92 3.61 -3.08
CA CYS A 77 0.06 2.94 -3.92
C CYS A 77 0.27 1.51 -3.41
N GLY A 78 0.43 0.54 -4.31
CA GLY A 78 0.52 -0.87 -3.95
C GLY A 78 0.27 -1.81 -5.12
N GLU A 79 -0.17 -3.03 -4.82
CA GLU A 79 -0.36 -4.12 -5.77
C GLU A 79 -1.84 -4.49 -5.88
N GLY A 80 -2.39 -4.44 -7.10
CA GLY A 80 -3.79 -4.80 -7.37
C GLY A 80 -4.03 -6.30 -7.43
N HIS A 81 -3.01 -7.07 -7.82
CA HIS A 81 -3.04 -8.54 -7.88
C HIS A 81 -2.15 -9.14 -6.78
N MET A 82 -2.35 -8.71 -5.53
CA MET A 82 -1.47 -9.09 -4.42
C MET A 82 -1.64 -10.57 -4.10
N VAL A 83 -2.89 -11.03 -3.90
CA VAL A 83 -3.19 -12.43 -3.55
C VAL A 83 -4.49 -12.88 -4.19
N TRP A 84 -4.54 -14.13 -4.65
CA TRP A 84 -5.78 -14.75 -5.10
C TRP A 84 -6.78 -14.85 -3.95
N ARG A 85 -8.04 -14.47 -4.19
CA ARG A 85 -9.11 -14.51 -3.17
C ARG A 85 -9.26 -15.89 -2.55
N THR A 86 -9.13 -16.96 -3.34
CA THR A 86 -9.20 -18.35 -2.88
C THR A 86 -8.01 -18.79 -2.03
N ALA A 87 -6.91 -18.03 -2.00
CA ALA A 87 -5.77 -18.34 -1.13
C ALA A 87 -5.95 -17.78 0.30
N LEU A 88 -6.97 -16.92 0.51
CA LEU A 88 -7.28 -16.32 1.81
C LEU A 88 -8.35 -17.09 2.62
N PHE A 89 -9.08 -18.01 1.99
CA PHE A 89 -10.11 -18.87 2.59
C PHE A 89 -9.72 -20.34 2.45
#